data_AF-A0A2J6TUZ5-F1
#
_entry.id   AF-A0A2J6TUZ5-F1
#
_cell.length_a   1.000
_cell.length_b   1.000
_cell.length_c   1.000
_cell.angle_alpha   90.00
_cell.angle_beta   90.00
_cell.angle_gamma   90.00
#
_symmetry.space_group_name_H-M   'P 1'
#
loop_
_entity.id
_entity.type
_entity.pdbx_description
1 polymer ?
#
loop_
_entity_poly.entity_id
_entity_poly.type
_entity_poly.pdbx_seq_one_letter_code
_entity_poly.pdbx_strand_id
1 'polypeptide(L)'
;MSSIYRSCYAKHWDLACLTDRNFNDDWTRSFVDLKRKLGAAGEGIELFLEDVQGFGLDDKFEELKALAATVSLDDLQQGVGPAGQRPSAWLDERSLTSGTREHKNPLTATRLYNHLKIPRIGSKFAPDVQRRLVYIKNLDAAYMLALAETVANHEVLLLRDALWKHFDRQTWLNVNFPTNTYSIFQLEFHLNYFTFGTAPADNEADHRAAASNPKWTDLSFLEIETPKAPEGRKHGIFEAHFTLVICGTHEGQWDAYAFDDNEFEGEDLYEKLSACEAFHPDPIASCLLSDNDTDADLPIWNPREYFLKVVANRTAAASEAWDSLIRATERSIRKHVS
;
A
#
# COMPACT_ATOMS: atom_id res chain seq x y z
N MET A 1 49.53 7.14 -11.25
CA MET A 1 48.35 6.70 -12.02
C MET A 1 47.67 5.58 -11.24
N SER A 2 46.71 5.90 -10.39
CA SER A 2 45.96 4.94 -9.59
C SER A 2 44.69 4.55 -10.34
N SER A 3 44.68 3.35 -10.91
CA SER A 3 43.52 2.76 -11.56
C SER A 3 42.50 2.35 -10.49
N ILE A 4 41.38 3.07 -10.43
CA ILE A 4 40.22 2.66 -9.63
C ILE A 4 39.54 1.55 -10.42
N TYR A 5 39.82 0.30 -10.05
CA TYR A 5 38.96 -0.83 -10.41
C TYR A 5 37.61 -0.63 -9.72
N ARG A 6 36.66 0.04 -10.40
CA ARG A 6 35.25 -0.04 -10.02
C ARG A 6 34.81 -1.47 -10.28
N SER A 7 34.58 -2.22 -9.21
CA SER A 7 33.93 -3.52 -9.28
C SER A 7 32.58 -3.34 -9.98
N CYS A 8 32.45 -3.87 -11.18
CA CYS A 8 31.24 -3.84 -12.00
C CYS A 8 30.05 -4.59 -11.39
N TYR A 9 30.24 -5.23 -10.23
CA TYR A 9 29.21 -5.97 -9.49
C TYR A 9 28.83 -5.33 -8.16
N ALA A 10 29.47 -4.21 -7.79
CA ALA A 10 29.10 -3.54 -6.56
C ALA A 10 27.82 -2.74 -6.79
N LYS A 11 26.69 -3.25 -6.28
CA LYS A 11 25.44 -2.48 -6.19
C LYS A 11 25.74 -1.26 -5.33
N HIS A 12 25.74 -0.09 -5.96
CA HIS A 12 26.01 1.17 -5.29
C HIS A 12 24.76 2.02 -5.35
N TRP A 13 24.46 2.66 -4.22
CA TRP A 13 23.44 3.70 -4.19
C TRP A 13 23.90 4.84 -5.09
N ASP A 14 23.03 5.33 -5.97
CA ASP A 14 23.36 6.48 -6.79
C ASP A 14 23.57 7.70 -5.88
N LEU A 15 24.78 8.25 -5.90
CA LEU A 15 25.14 9.42 -5.11
C LEU A 15 24.28 10.64 -5.48
N ALA A 16 23.71 10.67 -6.69
CA ALA A 16 22.78 11.72 -7.11
C ALA A 16 21.48 11.72 -6.27
N CYS A 17 21.11 10.59 -5.66
CA CYS A 17 19.95 10.48 -4.78
C CYS A 17 20.23 10.92 -3.33
N LEU A 18 21.47 11.30 -2.99
CA LEU A 18 21.82 11.78 -1.64
C LEU A 18 21.59 13.28 -1.45
N THR A 19 21.62 14.04 -2.53
CA THR A 19 21.53 15.51 -2.49
C THR A 19 20.28 16.00 -3.18
N ASP A 20 19.67 17.06 -2.63
CA ASP A 20 18.63 17.78 -3.34
C ASP A 20 19.20 18.35 -4.65
N ARG A 21 18.51 18.05 -5.76
CA ARG A 21 18.87 18.49 -7.10
C ARG A 21 18.01 19.65 -7.58
N ASN A 22 17.20 20.24 -6.70
CA ASN A 22 16.20 21.26 -7.03
C ASN A 22 15.35 20.83 -8.22
N PHE A 23 14.79 19.61 -8.14
CA PHE A 23 13.92 19.09 -9.19
C PHE A 23 12.67 19.99 -9.27
N ASN A 24 12.65 20.88 -10.25
CA ASN A 24 11.66 21.94 -10.41
C ASN A 24 10.36 21.47 -11.09
N ASP A 25 10.18 20.16 -11.23
CA ASP A 25 9.10 19.61 -12.03
C ASP A 25 7.85 19.36 -11.21
N ASP A 26 6.83 20.17 -11.48
CA ASP A 26 5.45 19.76 -11.70
C ASP A 26 4.74 18.93 -10.60
N TRP A 27 5.23 18.94 -9.36
CA TRP A 27 4.51 18.48 -8.16
C TRP A 27 3.12 19.11 -7.99
N THR A 28 2.85 20.19 -8.73
CA THR A 28 1.61 20.95 -8.65
C THR A 28 0.45 20.32 -9.43
N ARG A 29 0.71 19.37 -10.34
CA ARG A 29 -0.33 18.82 -11.23
C ARG A 29 -0.20 17.30 -11.36
N SER A 30 -1.34 16.62 -11.27
CA SER A 30 -1.40 15.18 -11.51
C SER A 30 -1.13 14.87 -12.99
N PHE A 31 -0.62 13.66 -13.25
CA PHE A 31 -0.40 13.16 -14.61
C PHE A 31 -1.68 13.18 -15.46
N VAL A 32 -2.78 12.74 -14.87
CA VAL A 32 -4.09 12.69 -15.55
C VAL A 32 -4.57 14.10 -15.88
N ASP A 33 -4.41 15.08 -14.99
CA ASP A 33 -4.77 16.48 -15.28
C ASP A 33 -3.90 17.08 -16.40
N LEU A 34 -2.62 16.68 -16.49
CA LEU A 34 -1.74 17.07 -17.59
C LEU A 34 -2.23 16.47 -18.92
N LYS A 35 -2.57 15.18 -18.95
CA LYS A 35 -3.12 14.48 -20.13
C LYS A 35 -4.42 15.13 -20.61
N ARG A 36 -5.35 15.44 -19.69
CA ARG A 36 -6.61 16.14 -20.02
C ARG A 36 -6.36 17.52 -20.63
N LYS A 37 -5.40 18.29 -20.11
CA LYS A 37 -5.01 19.59 -20.68
C LYS A 37 -4.43 19.48 -22.09
N LEU A 38 -3.81 18.36 -22.41
CA LEU A 38 -3.31 18.06 -23.75
C LEU A 38 -4.40 17.50 -24.69
N GLY A 39 -5.65 17.41 -24.23
CA GLY A 39 -6.79 16.97 -25.04
C GLY A 39 -7.01 15.47 -25.07
N ALA A 40 -6.40 14.70 -24.17
CA ALA A 40 -6.70 13.27 -24.03
C ALA A 40 -8.16 13.07 -23.59
N ALA A 41 -8.85 12.15 -24.26
CA ALA A 41 -10.21 11.74 -23.91
C ALA A 41 -10.14 10.43 -23.10
N GLY A 42 -11.00 10.30 -22.08
CA GLY A 42 -11.03 9.12 -21.20
C GLY A 42 -11.21 9.50 -19.73
N GLU A 43 -11.62 8.52 -18.94
CA GLU A 43 -11.69 8.69 -17.49
C GLU A 43 -10.31 8.52 -16.83
N GLY A 44 -10.20 8.91 -15.55
CA GLY A 44 -8.92 9.01 -14.85
C GLY A 44 -8.04 7.77 -14.91
N ILE A 45 -8.64 6.61 -14.63
CA ILE A 45 -7.90 5.35 -14.62
C ILE A 45 -7.47 4.93 -16.03
N GLU A 46 -8.29 5.17 -17.05
CA GLU A 46 -7.95 4.85 -18.44
C GLU A 46 -6.72 5.65 -18.87
N LEU A 47 -6.75 6.97 -18.66
CA LEU A 47 -5.62 7.85 -18.91
C LEU A 47 -4.39 7.46 -18.08
N PHE A 48 -4.60 7.10 -16.81
CA PHE A 48 -3.56 6.60 -15.94
C PHE A 48 -3.01 5.25 -16.38
N LEU A 49 -3.71 4.46 -17.19
CA LEU A 49 -3.24 3.14 -17.66
C LEU A 49 -2.79 3.18 -19.14
N GLU A 50 -3.06 4.27 -19.87
CA GLU A 50 -2.58 4.48 -21.24
C GLU A 50 -1.04 4.56 -21.32
N ASP A 51 -0.47 4.08 -22.44
CA ASP A 51 0.96 4.07 -22.81
C ASP A 51 1.84 2.92 -22.29
N VAL A 52 1.28 1.82 -21.80
CA VAL A 52 2.07 0.61 -21.48
C VAL A 52 2.40 -0.16 -22.78
N GLN A 53 3.25 0.41 -23.65
CA GLN A 53 3.81 -0.35 -24.77
C GLN A 53 4.90 -1.29 -24.25
N GLY A 54 4.67 -2.60 -24.29
CA GLY A 54 5.73 -3.60 -24.17
C GLY A 54 5.56 -4.67 -23.09
N PHE A 55 4.47 -4.64 -22.32
CA PHE A 55 4.14 -5.78 -21.46
C PHE A 55 3.09 -6.61 -22.20
N GLY A 56 3.44 -7.85 -22.58
CA GLY A 56 2.50 -8.83 -23.17
C GLY A 56 1.45 -9.30 -22.17
N LEU A 57 0.71 -8.36 -21.59
CA LEU A 57 -0.20 -8.48 -20.45
C LEU A 57 -1.58 -7.86 -20.77
N ASP A 58 -1.96 -7.75 -22.05
CA ASP A 58 -3.19 -7.06 -22.48
C ASP A 58 -4.42 -7.57 -21.71
N ASP A 59 -4.66 -8.88 -21.65
CA ASP A 59 -5.89 -9.42 -21.04
C ASP A 59 -6.06 -9.06 -19.55
N LYS A 60 -4.99 -9.17 -18.75
CA LYS A 60 -5.07 -8.88 -17.32
C LYS A 60 -5.03 -7.39 -17.00
N PHE A 61 -4.43 -6.60 -17.89
CA PHE A 61 -4.48 -5.14 -17.79
C PHE A 61 -5.89 -4.61 -18.07
N GLU A 62 -6.60 -5.23 -19.03
CA GLU A 62 -8.01 -4.99 -19.27
C GLU A 62 -8.88 -5.42 -18.08
N GLU A 63 -8.54 -6.48 -17.34
CA GLU A 63 -9.22 -6.82 -16.08
C GLU A 63 -9.07 -5.72 -15.01
N LEU A 64 -7.86 -5.19 -14.82
CA LEU A 64 -7.63 -4.08 -13.87
C LEU A 64 -8.38 -2.82 -14.29
N LYS A 65 -8.41 -2.51 -15.60
CA LYS A 65 -9.23 -1.42 -16.15
C LYS A 65 -10.71 -1.63 -15.88
N ALA A 66 -11.22 -2.83 -16.17
CA ALA A 66 -12.62 -3.17 -15.97
C ALA A 66 -13.03 -3.07 -14.50
N LEU A 67 -12.16 -3.51 -13.59
CA LEU A 67 -12.37 -3.35 -12.14
C LEU A 67 -12.45 -1.86 -11.77
N ALA A 68 -11.50 -1.05 -12.23
CA ALA A 68 -11.45 0.35 -11.87
C ALA A 68 -12.57 1.19 -12.51
N ALA A 69 -13.08 0.78 -13.68
CA ALA A 69 -14.22 1.40 -14.36
C ALA A 69 -15.57 1.23 -13.62
N THR A 70 -15.61 0.47 -12.53
CA THR A 70 -16.80 0.33 -11.68
C THR A 70 -17.12 1.59 -10.86
N VAL A 71 -16.20 2.55 -10.79
CA VAL A 71 -16.35 3.81 -10.06
C VAL A 71 -16.05 4.97 -11.00
N SER A 72 -16.97 5.92 -11.12
CA SER A 72 -16.74 7.13 -11.93
C SER A 72 -16.00 8.21 -11.13
N LEU A 73 -15.34 9.14 -11.83
CA LEU A 73 -14.72 10.30 -11.18
C LEU A 73 -15.75 11.18 -10.46
N ASP A 74 -16.96 11.30 -11.00
CA ASP A 74 -18.04 12.08 -10.37
C ASP A 74 -18.49 11.44 -9.06
N ASP A 75 -18.65 10.12 -9.03
CA ASP A 75 -18.95 9.37 -7.80
C ASP A 75 -17.85 9.53 -6.75
N LEU A 76 -16.58 9.46 -7.18
CA LEU A 76 -15.43 9.69 -6.30
C LEU A 76 -15.46 11.10 -5.70
N GLN A 77 -15.74 12.13 -6.51
CA GLN A 77 -15.75 13.53 -6.05
C GLN A 77 -16.94 13.82 -5.12
N GLN A 78 -18.10 13.26 -5.43
CA GLN A 78 -19.32 13.44 -4.64
C GLN A 78 -19.37 12.53 -3.40
N GLY A 79 -18.50 11.51 -3.32
CA GLY A 79 -18.50 10.54 -2.24
C GLY A 79 -19.67 9.58 -2.30
N VAL A 80 -20.05 9.15 -3.51
CA VAL A 80 -21.13 8.19 -3.74
C VAL A 80 -20.60 6.76 -3.60
N GLY A 81 -21.43 5.89 -3.01
CA GLY A 81 -21.13 4.46 -2.89
C GLY A 81 -19.84 4.17 -2.09
N PRO A 82 -19.02 3.19 -2.52
CA PRO A 82 -17.80 2.81 -1.81
C PRO A 82 -16.83 3.98 -1.56
N ALA A 83 -16.79 4.96 -2.46
CA ALA A 83 -15.84 6.06 -2.41
C ALA A 83 -16.03 6.98 -1.19
N GLY A 84 -17.27 7.17 -0.74
CA GLY A 84 -17.61 8.01 0.42
C GLY A 84 -17.97 7.25 1.70
N GLN A 85 -18.22 5.94 1.61
CA GLN A 85 -18.73 5.16 2.74
C GLN A 85 -17.66 4.38 3.48
N ARG A 86 -16.60 3.94 2.79
CA ARG A 86 -15.61 3.02 3.36
C ARG A 86 -14.30 3.75 3.69
N PRO A 87 -14.03 4.07 4.97
CA PRO A 87 -12.73 4.62 5.37
C PRO A 87 -11.72 3.48 5.53
N SER A 88 -10.68 3.48 4.70
CA SER A 88 -9.66 2.41 4.69
C SER A 88 -8.28 2.90 4.25
N ALA A 89 -8.10 4.21 4.09
CA ALA A 89 -6.80 4.81 3.82
C ALA A 89 -6.26 5.61 5.02
N TRP A 90 -4.94 5.60 5.18
CA TRP A 90 -4.23 6.46 6.12
C TRP A 90 -3.23 7.30 5.34
N LEU A 91 -3.21 8.58 5.64
CA LEU A 91 -2.28 9.55 5.06
C LEU A 91 -1.46 10.17 6.19
N ASP A 92 -0.13 10.09 6.07
CA ASP A 92 0.82 10.78 6.95
C ASP A 92 1.74 11.65 6.08
N GLU A 93 1.65 12.96 6.25
CA GLU A 93 2.40 13.94 5.47
C GLU A 93 3.21 14.84 6.39
N ARG A 94 4.53 14.82 6.22
CA ARG A 94 5.47 15.49 7.13
C ARG A 94 6.40 16.43 6.39
N SER A 95 6.67 17.54 7.05
CA SER A 95 7.69 18.50 6.68
C SER A 95 8.97 18.26 7.49
N LEU A 96 10.13 18.44 6.87
CA LEU A 96 11.41 18.48 7.59
C LEU A 96 11.51 19.69 8.52
N THR A 97 10.83 20.81 8.18
CA THR A 97 11.02 22.10 8.86
C THR A 97 9.74 22.67 9.45
N SER A 98 8.58 22.28 8.94
CA SER A 98 7.33 23.02 9.12
C SER A 98 6.21 22.21 9.78
N GLY A 99 6.54 21.07 10.40
CA GLY A 99 5.59 20.21 11.12
C GLY A 99 4.86 19.20 10.23
N THR A 100 3.71 18.71 10.68
CA THR A 100 2.91 17.68 10.02
C THR A 100 1.61 18.27 9.47
N ARG A 101 1.07 17.69 8.39
CA ARG A 101 -0.32 17.96 7.98
C ARG A 101 -1.23 17.00 8.74
N GLU A 102 -2.14 17.56 9.52
CA GLU A 102 -3.11 16.76 10.27
C GLU A 102 -4.21 16.21 9.36
N HIS A 103 -4.42 14.90 9.43
CA HIS A 103 -5.45 14.17 8.70
C HIS A 103 -6.33 13.41 9.68
N LYS A 104 -7.65 13.46 9.48
CA LYS A 104 -8.62 12.69 10.28
C LYS A 104 -8.72 11.27 9.74
N ASN A 105 -7.67 10.49 9.96
CA ASN A 105 -7.59 9.09 9.57
C ASN A 105 -8.58 8.22 10.38
N PRO A 106 -9.05 7.08 9.82
CA PRO A 106 -8.93 6.68 8.42
C PRO A 106 -9.77 7.54 7.46
N LEU A 107 -9.25 7.72 6.24
CA LEU A 107 -9.85 8.46 5.14
C LEU A 107 -10.64 7.51 4.23
N THR A 108 -11.75 8.01 3.70
CA THR A 108 -12.44 7.42 2.54
C THR A 108 -11.68 7.75 1.26
N ALA A 109 -11.97 7.07 0.15
CA ALA A 109 -11.32 7.37 -1.13
C ALA A 109 -11.53 8.83 -1.57
N THR A 110 -12.73 9.39 -1.37
CA THR A 110 -13.03 10.81 -1.64
C THR A 110 -12.18 11.75 -0.80
N ARG A 111 -12.01 11.46 0.50
CA ARG A 111 -11.19 12.30 1.37
C ARG A 111 -9.71 12.21 1.01
N LEU A 112 -9.22 10.99 0.72
CA LEU A 112 -7.86 10.77 0.25
C LEU A 112 -7.61 11.57 -1.03
N TYR A 113 -8.49 11.46 -2.03
CA TYR A 113 -8.43 12.23 -3.28
C TYR A 113 -8.32 13.74 -3.01
N ASN A 114 -9.19 14.29 -2.16
CA ASN A 114 -9.20 15.72 -1.84
C ASN A 114 -7.90 16.17 -1.16
N HIS A 115 -7.36 15.37 -0.23
CA HIS A 115 -6.09 15.69 0.43
C HIS A 115 -4.90 15.59 -0.53
N LEU A 116 -4.85 14.58 -1.39
CA LEU A 116 -3.77 14.40 -2.36
C LEU A 116 -3.78 15.46 -3.48
N LYS A 117 -4.93 16.09 -3.77
CA LYS A 117 -5.01 17.26 -4.68
C LYS A 117 -4.38 18.53 -4.08
N ILE A 118 -4.15 18.60 -2.77
CA ILE A 118 -3.45 19.74 -2.17
C ILE A 118 -1.98 19.69 -2.59
N PRO A 119 -1.43 20.76 -3.20
CA PRO A 119 -0.03 20.78 -3.61
C PRO A 119 0.91 20.45 -2.45
N ARG A 120 1.88 19.57 -2.70
CA ARG A 120 2.85 19.17 -1.67
C ARG A 120 3.77 20.29 -1.26
N ILE A 121 4.24 21.06 -2.24
CA ILE A 121 5.17 22.16 -2.05
C ILE A 121 4.50 23.45 -2.52
N GLY A 122 4.68 24.54 -1.77
CA GLY A 122 4.19 25.87 -2.14
C GLY A 122 2.68 26.05 -1.94
N SER A 123 2.05 25.21 -1.11
CA SER A 123 0.65 25.45 -0.71
C SER A 123 0.59 26.69 0.18
N LYS A 124 -0.36 27.60 -0.10
CA LYS A 124 -0.60 28.78 0.73
C LYS A 124 -1.24 28.45 2.07
N PHE A 125 -1.85 27.27 2.17
CA PHE A 125 -2.74 26.90 3.28
C PHE A 125 -2.23 25.68 4.06
N ALA A 126 -1.14 25.05 3.63
CA ALA A 126 -0.60 23.85 4.26
C ALA A 126 0.94 23.84 4.20
N PRO A 127 1.62 23.25 5.19
CA PRO A 127 3.08 23.14 5.18
C PRO A 127 3.57 22.28 4.01
N ASP A 128 4.82 22.51 3.61
CA ASP A 128 5.49 21.73 2.56
C ASP A 128 5.71 20.28 3.01
N VAL A 129 5.47 19.32 2.12
CA VAL A 129 5.52 17.89 2.41
C VAL A 129 6.72 17.26 1.72
N GLN A 130 7.70 16.89 2.54
CA GLN A 130 8.89 16.15 2.11
C GLN A 130 8.68 14.64 2.17
N ARG A 131 7.96 14.15 3.19
CA ARG A 131 7.66 12.72 3.35
C ARG A 131 6.15 12.52 3.32
N ARG A 132 5.66 11.66 2.44
CA ARG A 132 4.25 11.27 2.38
C ARG A 132 4.13 9.75 2.41
N LEU A 133 3.31 9.26 3.33
CA LEU A 133 2.93 7.86 3.42
C LEU A 133 1.46 7.70 3.07
N VAL A 134 1.16 6.78 2.17
CA VAL A 134 -0.20 6.40 1.82
C VAL A 134 -0.35 4.91 2.10
N TYR A 135 -1.14 4.56 3.11
CA TYR A 135 -1.48 3.17 3.42
C TYR A 135 -2.95 2.93 3.10
N ILE A 136 -3.28 1.82 2.44
CA ILE A 136 -4.65 1.46 2.10
C ILE A 136 -4.91 0.00 2.47
N LYS A 137 -5.89 -0.24 3.33
CA LYS A 137 -6.35 -1.58 3.72
C LYS A 137 -7.42 -2.08 2.75
N ASN A 138 -7.24 -3.30 2.25
CA ASN A 138 -8.00 -3.97 1.18
C ASN A 138 -8.31 -3.03 0.02
N LEU A 139 -7.33 -2.83 -0.86
CA LEU A 139 -7.38 -1.86 -1.95
C LEU A 139 -8.56 -2.15 -2.90
N ASP A 140 -9.35 -1.12 -3.23
CA ASP A 140 -10.49 -1.24 -4.14
C ASP A 140 -10.45 -0.20 -5.29
N ALA A 141 -11.40 -0.33 -6.21
CA ALA A 141 -11.51 0.52 -7.40
C ALA A 141 -11.58 2.02 -7.07
N ALA A 142 -12.26 2.42 -5.98
CA ALA A 142 -12.38 3.82 -5.61
C ALA A 142 -11.03 4.40 -5.14
N TYR A 143 -10.26 3.63 -4.36
CA TYR A 143 -8.91 4.01 -3.96
C TYR A 143 -7.93 4.01 -5.12
N MET A 144 -8.00 3.01 -6.02
CA MET A 144 -7.18 2.98 -7.23
C MET A 144 -7.42 4.24 -8.08
N LEU A 145 -8.69 4.63 -8.28
CA LEU A 145 -9.04 5.84 -9.02
C LEU A 145 -8.53 7.11 -8.30
N ALA A 146 -8.68 7.19 -6.98
CA ALA A 146 -8.18 8.33 -6.20
C ALA A 146 -6.67 8.54 -6.37
N LEU A 147 -5.89 7.45 -6.36
CA LEU A 147 -4.46 7.52 -6.57
C LEU A 147 -4.12 7.87 -8.04
N ALA A 148 -4.77 7.22 -8.99
CA ALA A 148 -4.57 7.48 -10.43
C ALA A 148 -4.82 8.95 -10.80
N GLU A 149 -5.83 9.58 -10.20
CA GLU A 149 -6.19 10.99 -10.42
C GLU A 149 -5.25 12.00 -9.76
N THR A 150 -4.39 11.56 -8.84
CA THR A 150 -3.60 12.46 -7.98
C THR A 150 -2.10 12.22 -8.05
N VAL A 151 -1.67 11.11 -8.65
CA VAL A 151 -0.26 10.72 -8.83
C VAL A 151 0.54 11.76 -9.63
N ALA A 152 1.77 12.02 -9.19
CA ALA A 152 2.69 12.89 -9.92
C ALA A 152 3.32 12.15 -11.11
N ASN A 153 3.71 12.89 -12.16
CA ASN A 153 4.26 12.32 -13.40
C ASN A 153 5.40 11.30 -13.19
N HIS A 154 6.29 11.56 -12.23
CA HIS A 154 7.44 10.70 -11.97
C HIS A 154 7.09 9.42 -11.18
N GLU A 155 5.96 9.41 -10.48
CA GLU A 155 5.47 8.28 -9.68
C GLU A 155 4.62 7.31 -10.52
N VAL A 156 4.09 7.76 -11.67
CA VAL A 156 3.13 7.00 -12.51
C VAL A 156 3.60 5.57 -12.78
N LEU A 157 4.82 5.39 -13.29
CA LEU A 157 5.30 4.05 -13.67
C LEU A 157 5.42 3.12 -12.47
N LEU A 158 5.90 3.63 -11.33
CA LEU A 158 6.00 2.86 -10.10
C LEU A 158 4.62 2.45 -9.61
N LEU A 159 3.68 3.39 -9.57
CA LEU A 159 2.36 3.14 -9.02
C LEU A 159 1.53 2.21 -9.91
N ARG A 160 1.64 2.33 -11.24
CA ARG A 160 1.03 1.39 -12.19
C ARG A 160 1.48 -0.03 -11.92
N ASP A 161 2.79 -0.22 -11.83
CA ASP A 161 3.42 -1.51 -11.61
C ASP A 161 3.11 -2.04 -10.20
N ALA A 162 3.02 -1.18 -9.19
CA ALA A 162 2.63 -1.55 -7.84
C ALA A 162 1.18 -2.06 -7.77
N LEU A 163 0.24 -1.33 -8.40
CA LEU A 163 -1.18 -1.73 -8.48
C LEU A 163 -1.32 -3.06 -9.21
N TRP A 164 -0.59 -3.22 -10.32
CA TRP A 164 -0.55 -4.45 -11.10
C TRP A 164 -0.04 -5.64 -10.28
N LYS A 165 1.16 -5.53 -9.71
CA LYS A 165 1.76 -6.61 -8.90
C LYS A 165 0.91 -6.94 -7.69
N HIS A 166 0.25 -5.94 -7.10
CA HIS A 166 -0.66 -6.15 -5.98
C HIS A 166 -1.90 -6.95 -6.40
N PHE A 167 -2.55 -6.55 -7.51
CA PHE A 167 -3.69 -7.25 -8.08
C PHE A 167 -3.36 -8.70 -8.47
N ASP A 168 -2.20 -8.92 -9.11
CA ASP A 168 -1.72 -10.26 -9.50
C ASP A 168 -1.06 -11.03 -8.33
N ARG A 169 -1.02 -10.44 -7.12
CA ARG A 169 -0.46 -11.00 -5.88
C ARG A 169 0.99 -11.50 -6.01
N GLN A 170 1.81 -10.78 -6.77
CA GLN A 170 3.19 -11.17 -7.03
C GLN A 170 4.06 -11.02 -5.78
N THR A 171 4.99 -11.96 -5.55
CA THR A 171 6.03 -11.80 -4.52
C THR A 171 7.29 -11.25 -5.17
N TRP A 172 7.78 -10.11 -4.66
CA TRP A 172 8.83 -9.34 -5.32
C TRP A 172 9.63 -8.49 -4.33
N LEU A 173 10.94 -8.35 -4.54
CA LEU A 173 11.80 -7.48 -3.75
C LEU A 173 12.83 -6.85 -4.69
N ASN A 174 12.83 -5.52 -4.80
CA ASN A 174 13.66 -4.84 -5.79
C ASN A 174 14.13 -3.45 -5.34
N VAL A 175 15.26 -3.03 -5.90
CA VAL A 175 15.79 -1.67 -5.80
C VAL A 175 16.16 -1.25 -7.22
N ASN A 176 15.52 -0.20 -7.70
CA ASN A 176 15.66 0.26 -9.08
C ASN A 176 16.03 1.75 -9.15
N PHE A 177 16.80 2.09 -10.18
CA PHE A 177 17.18 3.45 -10.55
C PHE A 177 16.91 3.62 -12.04
N PRO A 178 15.70 4.04 -12.44
CA PRO A 178 15.36 4.22 -13.83
C PRO A 178 16.35 5.16 -14.54
N THR A 179 17.05 4.65 -15.55
CA THR A 179 18.08 5.43 -16.28
C THR A 179 17.52 6.25 -17.44
N ASN A 180 16.31 5.93 -17.89
CA ASN A 180 15.71 6.50 -19.10
C ASN A 180 14.52 7.43 -18.81
N THR A 181 14.24 7.72 -17.53
CA THR A 181 13.15 8.57 -17.07
C THR A 181 13.66 9.57 -16.02
N TYR A 182 12.77 10.17 -15.24
CA TYR A 182 13.13 10.96 -14.06
C TYR A 182 14.14 10.18 -13.21
N SER A 183 15.24 10.83 -12.84
CA SER A 183 16.23 10.21 -11.96
C SER A 183 15.64 10.18 -10.56
N ILE A 184 14.93 9.11 -10.24
CA ILE A 184 14.36 8.81 -8.92
C ILE A 184 14.89 7.46 -8.46
N PHE A 185 14.95 7.24 -7.15
CA PHE A 185 15.13 5.89 -6.62
C PHE A 185 13.77 5.23 -6.46
N GLN A 186 13.74 3.91 -6.58
CA GLN A 186 12.55 3.08 -6.38
C GLN A 186 12.92 1.87 -5.51
N LEU A 187 12.15 1.62 -4.45
CA LEU A 187 12.27 0.46 -3.58
C LEU A 187 10.93 -0.26 -3.60
N GLU A 188 10.93 -1.56 -3.89
CA GLU A 188 9.71 -2.35 -4.03
C GLU A 188 9.78 -3.58 -3.13
N PHE A 189 8.70 -3.86 -2.42
CA PHE A 189 8.52 -5.07 -1.63
C PHE A 189 7.07 -5.53 -1.74
N HIS A 190 6.88 -6.76 -2.21
CA HIS A 190 5.59 -7.41 -2.33
C HIS A 190 5.67 -8.78 -1.69
N LEU A 191 4.77 -9.06 -0.76
CA LEU A 191 4.76 -10.27 0.04
C LEU A 191 3.36 -10.90 -0.01
N ASN A 192 3.28 -12.11 -0.57
CA ASN A 192 2.11 -12.96 -0.41
C ASN A 192 2.38 -13.94 0.74
N TYR A 193 1.42 -14.08 1.65
CA TYR A 193 1.52 -14.97 2.81
C TYR A 193 0.15 -15.49 3.21
N PHE A 194 0.11 -16.48 4.08
CA PHE A 194 -1.14 -17.03 4.58
C PHE A 194 -1.34 -16.68 6.03
N THR A 195 -2.58 -16.36 6.39
CA THR A 195 -3.01 -16.16 7.77
C THR A 195 -3.97 -17.28 8.19
N PHE A 196 -3.92 -17.65 9.47
CA PHE A 196 -4.82 -18.64 10.06
C PHE A 196 -5.88 -17.93 10.89
N GLY A 197 -7.14 -18.26 10.65
CA GLY A 197 -8.26 -17.54 11.25
C GLY A 197 -9.54 -18.35 11.35
N THR A 198 -10.58 -17.67 11.81
CA THR A 198 -11.94 -18.17 12.01
C THR A 198 -12.89 -17.49 11.03
N ALA A 199 -13.38 -18.17 10.01
CA ALA A 199 -14.24 -17.61 8.97
C ALA A 199 -15.30 -16.63 9.50
N PRO A 200 -15.51 -15.50 8.80
CA PRO A 200 -16.58 -14.57 9.13
C PRO A 200 -17.95 -15.25 9.16
N ALA A 201 -18.89 -14.73 9.93
CA ALA A 201 -20.24 -15.29 9.98
C ALA A 201 -20.89 -15.21 8.58
N ASP A 202 -21.68 -16.23 8.19
CA ASP A 202 -22.29 -16.34 6.86
C ASP A 202 -23.11 -15.10 6.43
N ASN A 203 -23.58 -14.30 7.39
CA ASN A 203 -24.35 -13.08 7.15
C ASN A 203 -23.50 -11.85 6.73
N GLU A 204 -22.18 -11.90 6.85
CA GLU A 204 -21.28 -10.81 6.45
C GLU A 204 -20.70 -10.99 5.03
N ALA A 205 -20.97 -12.13 4.38
CA ALA A 205 -20.50 -12.44 3.03
C ALA A 205 -21.28 -11.67 1.93
N ASP A 206 -22.52 -11.27 2.22
CA ASP A 206 -23.45 -10.69 1.23
C ASP A 206 -23.11 -9.25 0.80
N HIS A 207 -22.29 -8.53 1.58
CA HIS A 207 -21.80 -7.20 1.21
C HIS A 207 -20.49 -7.21 0.40
N ARG A 208 -19.92 -8.38 0.11
CA ARG A 208 -18.57 -8.55 -0.48
C ARG A 208 -18.57 -8.85 -1.98
N ALA A 209 -19.67 -8.57 -2.67
CA ALA A 209 -19.81 -8.82 -4.09
C ALA A 209 -19.31 -7.63 -4.93
N ALA A 210 -17.98 -7.43 -4.98
CA ALA A 210 -17.27 -6.82 -6.12
C ALA A 210 -15.78 -6.60 -5.77
N ALA A 211 -14.91 -7.56 -6.08
CA ALA A 211 -13.54 -7.35 -6.61
C ALA A 211 -12.60 -8.53 -6.32
N SER A 212 -12.78 -9.27 -5.23
CA SER A 212 -11.92 -10.40 -4.88
C SER A 212 -12.70 -11.33 -3.96
N ASN A 213 -13.08 -12.51 -4.45
CA ASN A 213 -13.50 -13.56 -3.52
C ASN A 213 -12.28 -13.88 -2.66
N PRO A 214 -12.34 -13.74 -1.32
CA PRO A 214 -11.22 -14.16 -0.49
C PRO A 214 -10.95 -15.63 -0.78
N LYS A 215 -9.75 -15.91 -1.33
CA LYS A 215 -9.24 -17.27 -1.47
C LYS A 215 -8.95 -17.77 -0.08
N TRP A 216 -9.97 -18.34 0.55
CA TRP A 216 -9.83 -19.00 1.83
C TRP A 216 -10.05 -20.50 1.65
N THR A 217 -9.30 -21.27 2.42
CA THR A 217 -9.40 -22.73 2.44
C THR A 217 -10.02 -23.15 3.76
N ASP A 218 -11.14 -23.87 3.69
CA ASP A 218 -11.82 -24.42 4.86
C ASP A 218 -10.96 -25.52 5.52
N LEU A 219 -10.63 -25.30 6.79
CA LEU A 219 -9.89 -26.24 7.65
C LEU A 219 -10.78 -26.93 8.67
N SER A 220 -12.10 -26.90 8.52
CA SER A 220 -13.03 -27.55 9.45
C SER A 220 -12.77 -29.06 9.60
N PHE A 221 -12.19 -29.69 8.58
CA PHE A 221 -11.78 -31.11 8.62
C PHE A 221 -10.70 -31.41 9.67
N LEU A 222 -10.00 -30.39 10.19
CA LEU A 222 -8.97 -30.53 11.21
C LEU A 222 -9.56 -30.49 12.63
N GLU A 223 -10.86 -30.25 12.83
CA GLU A 223 -11.50 -30.19 14.16
C GLU A 223 -10.70 -29.33 15.17
N ILE A 224 -10.22 -28.17 14.70
CA ILE A 224 -9.32 -27.31 15.48
C ILE A 224 -10.11 -26.69 16.64
N GLU A 225 -9.96 -27.25 17.84
CA GLU A 225 -10.47 -26.62 19.06
C GLU A 225 -9.61 -25.40 19.40
N THR A 226 -10.20 -24.21 19.35
CA THR A 226 -9.59 -23.00 19.89
C THR A 226 -10.31 -22.60 21.19
N PRO A 227 -9.58 -22.21 22.27
CA PRO A 227 -10.18 -21.88 23.57
C PRO A 227 -11.15 -20.69 23.57
N LYS A 228 -11.28 -19.98 22.45
CA LYS A 228 -11.96 -18.68 22.34
C LYS A 228 -12.90 -18.55 21.13
N ALA A 229 -13.10 -19.60 20.33
CA ALA A 229 -14.05 -19.50 19.22
C ALA A 229 -15.50 -19.56 19.75
N PRO A 230 -16.38 -18.64 19.31
CA PRO A 230 -17.83 -18.83 19.45
C PRO A 230 -18.22 -20.16 18.81
N GLU A 231 -19.08 -20.93 19.48
CA GLU A 231 -19.55 -22.23 18.97
C GLU A 231 -20.03 -22.10 17.51
N GLY A 232 -19.51 -22.96 16.64
CA GLY A 232 -19.97 -23.09 15.25
C GLY A 232 -19.21 -22.28 14.19
N ARG A 233 -18.16 -21.50 14.53
CA ARG A 233 -17.36 -20.84 13.49
C ARG A 233 -16.31 -21.76 12.88
N LYS A 234 -16.23 -21.76 11.55
CA LYS A 234 -15.26 -22.55 10.77
C LYS A 234 -13.86 -21.94 10.87
N HIS A 235 -12.83 -22.76 10.91
CA HIS A 235 -11.44 -22.29 10.81
C HIS A 235 -10.94 -22.40 9.38
N GLY A 236 -10.05 -21.50 8.97
CA GLY A 236 -9.57 -21.46 7.61
C GLY A 236 -8.20 -20.82 7.46
N ILE A 237 -7.60 -21.07 6.29
CA ILE A 237 -6.41 -20.37 5.81
C ILE A 237 -6.88 -19.27 4.88
N PHE A 238 -6.34 -18.06 5.03
CA PHE A 238 -6.66 -16.91 4.18
C PHE A 238 -5.38 -16.44 3.47
N GLU A 239 -5.50 -16.14 2.19
CA GLU A 239 -4.42 -15.49 1.44
C GLU A 239 -4.36 -13.99 1.78
N ALA A 240 -3.24 -13.54 2.34
CA ALA A 240 -2.98 -12.12 2.63
C ALA A 240 -1.88 -11.58 1.70
N HIS A 241 -1.99 -10.32 1.29
CA HIS A 241 -1.00 -9.71 0.39
C HIS A 241 -0.64 -8.29 0.81
N PHE A 242 0.65 -8.05 0.96
CA PHE A 242 1.19 -6.74 1.30
C PHE A 242 2.09 -6.23 0.17
N THR A 243 1.85 -4.99 -0.25
CA THR A 243 2.71 -4.25 -1.18
C THR A 243 3.25 -3.02 -0.46
N LEU A 244 4.54 -2.72 -0.67
CA LEU A 244 5.19 -1.45 -0.34
C LEU A 244 6.01 -1.03 -1.55
N VAL A 245 5.76 0.19 -2.02
CA VAL A 245 6.65 0.86 -2.97
C VAL A 245 7.05 2.22 -2.44
N ILE A 246 8.33 2.55 -2.52
CA ILE A 246 8.90 3.83 -2.12
C ILE A 246 9.59 4.45 -3.32
N CYS A 247 9.38 5.73 -3.56
CA CYS A 247 10.20 6.49 -4.50
C CYS A 247 10.49 7.90 -4.03
N GLY A 248 11.54 8.48 -4.58
CA GLY A 248 11.89 9.85 -4.27
C GLY A 248 12.99 10.36 -5.19
N THR A 249 13.11 11.69 -5.24
CA THR A 249 14.18 12.35 -5.99
C THR A 249 15.49 12.35 -5.20
N HIS A 250 15.41 12.35 -3.87
CA HIS A 250 16.53 12.29 -2.94
C HIS A 250 16.10 11.84 -1.55
N GLU A 251 17.03 11.53 -0.64
CA GLU A 251 16.72 11.01 0.70
C GLU A 251 15.85 11.94 1.56
N GLY A 252 15.88 13.25 1.29
CA GLY A 252 15.08 14.25 1.99
C GLY A 252 13.66 14.42 1.46
N GLN A 253 13.30 13.82 0.32
CA GLN A 253 11.98 13.96 -0.27
C GLN A 253 11.53 12.69 -0.99
N TRP A 254 10.52 12.02 -0.43
CA TRP A 254 10.06 10.73 -0.89
C TRP A 254 8.64 10.39 -0.47
N ASP A 255 8.12 9.37 -1.13
CA ASP A 255 6.77 8.84 -1.03
C ASP A 255 6.79 7.35 -0.80
N ALA A 256 5.91 6.88 0.06
CA ALA A 256 5.62 5.46 0.19
C ALA A 256 4.14 5.20 -0.04
N TYR A 257 3.85 4.19 -0.83
CA TYR A 257 2.53 3.63 -1.01
C TYR A 257 2.55 2.19 -0.49
N ALA A 258 1.60 1.86 0.37
CA ALA A 258 1.41 0.51 0.86
C ALA A 258 -0.04 0.06 0.74
N PHE A 259 -0.21 -1.18 0.30
CA PHE A 259 -1.51 -1.82 0.12
C PHE A 259 -1.51 -3.12 0.92
N ASP A 260 -2.48 -3.29 1.80
CA ASP A 260 -2.55 -4.44 2.72
C ASP A 260 -3.92 -5.11 2.61
N ASP A 261 -3.94 -6.21 1.85
CA ASP A 261 -5.08 -7.09 1.72
C ASP A 261 -5.01 -8.15 2.82
N ASN A 262 -5.58 -7.81 3.98
CA ASN A 262 -5.76 -8.73 5.10
C ASN A 262 -7.18 -8.58 5.65
N GLU A 263 -8.10 -9.36 5.09
CA GLU A 263 -9.53 -9.29 5.38
C GLU A 263 -9.93 -9.86 6.75
N PHE A 264 -9.01 -10.49 7.48
CA PHE A 264 -9.37 -11.35 8.60
C PHE A 264 -9.39 -10.67 9.98
N GLU A 265 -8.79 -9.50 10.13
CA GLU A 265 -8.77 -8.81 11.44
C GLU A 265 -9.98 -7.86 11.58
N GLY A 266 -11.05 -8.43 12.13
CA GLY A 266 -12.37 -7.85 12.43
C GLY A 266 -12.49 -7.14 13.79
N GLU A 267 -11.43 -6.52 14.29
CA GLU A 267 -11.53 -5.45 15.28
C GLU A 267 -10.70 -4.29 14.75
N ASP A 268 -11.29 -3.10 14.65
CA ASP A 268 -10.62 -1.89 14.16
C ASP A 268 -9.40 -1.61 15.03
N LEU A 269 -8.26 -2.10 14.58
CA LEU A 269 -7.00 -2.03 15.30
C LEU A 269 -6.55 -0.57 15.53
N TYR A 270 -7.01 0.37 14.71
CA TYR A 270 -6.81 1.79 15.00
C TYR A 270 -7.62 2.24 16.23
N GLU A 271 -8.79 1.67 16.53
CA GLU A 271 -9.49 1.94 17.79
C GLU A 271 -8.71 1.42 19.01
N LYS A 272 -7.99 0.29 18.87
CA LYS A 272 -7.12 -0.23 19.93
C LYS A 272 -5.82 0.56 20.11
N LEU A 273 -5.18 0.99 19.03
CA LEU A 273 -3.91 1.73 19.06
C LEU A 273 -4.11 3.23 19.35
N SER A 274 -5.21 3.83 18.90
CA SER A 274 -5.52 5.26 19.16
C SER A 274 -6.02 5.54 20.59
N ALA A 275 -6.23 4.50 21.40
CA ALA A 275 -6.63 4.65 22.80
C ALA A 275 -5.52 5.23 23.70
N CYS A 276 -4.26 5.27 23.24
CA CYS A 276 -3.14 5.86 23.97
C CYS A 276 -2.78 7.23 23.38
N GLU A 277 -3.07 8.32 24.10
CA GLU A 277 -2.78 9.70 23.67
C GLU A 277 -1.28 9.99 23.43
N ALA A 278 -0.39 9.10 23.89
CA ALA A 278 1.06 9.30 23.84
C ALA A 278 1.77 8.55 22.70
N PHE A 279 1.05 7.80 21.86
CA PHE A 279 1.65 6.99 20.81
C PHE A 279 0.86 7.10 19.50
N HIS A 280 1.50 7.62 18.46
CA HIS A 280 0.91 7.70 17.12
C HIS A 280 1.55 6.62 16.25
N PRO A 281 0.84 5.53 15.89
CA PRO A 281 1.45 4.48 15.08
C PRO A 281 1.74 4.96 13.65
N ASP A 282 2.94 4.65 13.13
CA ASP A 282 3.26 4.84 11.72
C ASP A 282 2.38 3.90 10.88
N PRO A 283 1.63 4.40 9.89
CA PRO A 283 0.57 3.63 9.23
C PRO A 283 1.08 2.47 8.37
N ILE A 284 2.35 2.47 7.98
CA ILE A 284 2.92 1.42 7.11
C ILE A 284 3.87 0.52 7.90
N ALA A 285 4.77 1.13 8.68
CA ALA A 285 5.82 0.43 9.40
C ALA A 285 5.33 -0.27 10.67
N SER A 286 4.27 0.22 11.29
CA SER A 286 3.60 -0.51 12.38
C SER A 286 2.88 -1.72 11.79
N CYS A 287 2.96 -2.85 12.48
CA CYS A 287 2.37 -4.10 12.01
C CYS A 287 1.66 -4.79 13.16
N LEU A 288 0.41 -5.17 12.87
CA LEU A 288 -0.62 -5.59 13.83
C LEU A 288 -0.23 -6.85 14.59
N LEU A 289 0.68 -7.61 13.98
CA LEU A 289 1.16 -8.89 14.44
C LEU A 289 2.48 -8.78 15.20
N SER A 290 3.08 -7.59 15.33
CA SER A 290 4.39 -7.43 15.99
C SER A 290 4.33 -6.44 17.13
N ASP A 291 4.96 -6.76 18.27
CA ASP A 291 5.16 -5.85 19.41
C ASP A 291 6.15 -4.70 19.11
N ASN A 292 6.50 -4.48 17.83
CA ASN A 292 7.58 -3.59 17.38
C ASN A 292 7.04 -2.42 16.54
N ASP A 293 5.95 -1.82 17.04
CA ASP A 293 5.32 -0.67 16.39
C ASP A 293 6.26 0.52 16.31
N THR A 294 6.10 1.30 15.24
CA THR A 294 6.95 2.45 14.95
C THR A 294 6.18 3.71 15.29
N ASP A 295 6.74 4.54 16.17
CA ASP A 295 6.14 5.83 16.51
C ASP A 295 6.28 6.79 15.32
N ALA A 296 5.15 7.21 14.77
CA ALA A 296 5.08 8.17 13.69
C ALA A 296 5.71 9.51 14.12
N ASP A 297 5.58 9.91 15.39
CA ASP A 297 6.14 11.17 15.92
C ASP A 297 7.67 11.18 15.98
N LEU A 298 8.30 10.01 15.82
CA LEU A 298 9.73 9.84 15.64
C LEU A 298 10.03 9.28 14.24
N PRO A 299 9.77 10.07 13.16
CA PRO A 299 9.78 9.56 11.81
C PRO A 299 11.18 9.13 11.37
N ILE A 300 11.25 7.94 10.75
CA ILE A 300 12.46 7.49 10.05
C ILE A 300 12.51 8.24 8.71
N TRP A 301 13.45 9.18 8.62
CA TRP A 301 13.59 10.04 7.43
C TRP A 301 14.34 9.36 6.29
N ASN A 302 15.33 8.51 6.59
CA ASN A 302 16.07 7.84 5.54
C ASN A 302 15.18 6.78 4.87
N PRO A 303 14.89 6.88 3.57
CA PRO A 303 13.96 5.97 2.89
C PRO A 303 14.46 4.52 2.88
N ARG A 304 15.78 4.30 2.93
CA ARG A 304 16.38 2.96 2.96
C ARG A 304 16.20 2.31 4.33
N GLU A 305 16.45 3.05 5.39
CA GLU A 305 16.21 2.58 6.76
C GLU A 305 14.74 2.29 6.98
N TYR A 306 13.86 3.19 6.51
CA TYR A 306 12.42 2.99 6.58
C TYR A 306 11.98 1.74 5.80
N PHE A 307 12.43 1.58 4.56
CA PHE A 307 12.15 0.39 3.75
C PHE A 307 12.55 -0.90 4.47
N LEU A 308 13.78 -0.97 4.98
CA LEU A 308 14.28 -2.15 5.70
C LEU A 308 13.50 -2.43 6.97
N LYS A 309 13.10 -1.38 7.71
CA LYS A 309 12.25 -1.51 8.90
C LYS A 309 10.89 -2.11 8.55
N VAL A 310 10.23 -1.62 7.49
CA VAL A 310 8.94 -2.18 7.05
C VAL A 310 9.11 -3.63 6.59
N VAL A 311 10.12 -3.93 5.77
CA VAL A 311 10.39 -5.30 5.29
C VAL A 311 10.61 -6.25 6.48
N ALA A 312 11.41 -5.85 7.47
CA ALA A 312 11.66 -6.66 8.66
C ALA A 312 10.37 -6.91 9.46
N ASN A 313 9.60 -5.86 9.76
CA ASN A 313 8.35 -5.96 10.50
C ASN A 313 7.33 -6.85 9.77
N ARG A 314 7.14 -6.65 8.47
CA ARG A 314 6.15 -7.40 7.66
C ARG A 314 6.56 -8.85 7.43
N THR A 315 7.86 -9.14 7.30
CA THR A 315 8.37 -10.52 7.20
C THR A 315 8.22 -11.26 8.53
N ALA A 316 8.47 -10.59 9.66
CA ALA A 316 8.26 -11.17 10.99
C ALA A 316 6.78 -11.50 11.21
N ALA A 317 5.89 -10.55 10.93
CA ALA A 317 4.44 -10.73 10.99
C ALA A 317 3.95 -11.92 10.15
N ALA A 318 4.43 -12.04 8.90
CA ALA A 318 4.12 -13.19 8.06
C ALA A 318 4.66 -14.49 8.68
N SER A 319 5.90 -14.51 9.17
CA SER A 319 6.48 -15.68 9.83
C SER A 319 5.66 -16.14 11.04
N GLU A 320 5.17 -15.21 11.85
CA GLU A 320 4.33 -15.52 13.02
C GLU A 320 2.95 -16.07 12.64
N ALA A 321 2.36 -15.54 11.56
CA ALA A 321 1.12 -16.08 11.00
C ALA A 321 1.31 -17.53 10.50
N TRP A 322 2.41 -17.81 9.82
CA TRP A 322 2.79 -19.15 9.38
C TRP A 322 3.04 -20.11 10.55
N ASP A 323 3.78 -19.67 11.57
CA ASP A 323 4.02 -20.45 12.79
C ASP A 323 2.70 -20.82 13.48
N SER A 324 1.77 -19.86 13.55
CA SER A 324 0.45 -20.07 14.15
C SER A 324 -0.36 -21.12 13.40
N LEU A 325 -0.32 -21.08 12.06
CA LEU A 325 -0.95 -22.08 11.20
C LEU A 325 -0.35 -23.47 11.43
N ILE A 326 0.99 -23.60 11.40
CA ILE A 326 1.69 -24.87 11.61
C ILE A 326 1.32 -25.46 12.97
N ARG A 327 1.37 -24.66 14.05
CA ARG A 327 0.99 -25.10 15.40
C ARG A 327 -0.47 -25.53 15.51
N ALA A 328 -1.38 -24.88 14.78
CA ALA A 328 -2.78 -25.28 14.74
C ALA A 328 -2.95 -26.64 14.04
N THR A 329 -2.32 -26.82 12.88
CA THR A 329 -2.35 -28.08 12.12
C THR A 329 -1.69 -29.24 12.88
N GLU A 330 -0.51 -29.04 13.48
CA GLU A 330 0.17 -30.09 14.26
C GLU A 330 -0.66 -30.57 15.45
N ARG A 331 -1.31 -29.65 16.17
CA ARG A 331 -2.18 -29.99 17.29
C ARG A 331 -3.36 -30.85 16.85
N SER A 332 -3.96 -30.53 15.70
CA SER A 332 -5.03 -31.34 15.11
C SER A 332 -4.55 -32.74 14.72
N ILE A 333 -3.42 -32.86 14.00
CA ILE A 333 -2.89 -34.16 13.57
C ILE A 333 -2.60 -35.07 14.77
N ARG A 334 -1.98 -34.54 15.84
CA ARG A 334 -1.67 -35.33 17.04
C ARG A 334 -2.92 -35.92 17.70
N LYS A 335 -4.06 -35.23 17.66
CA LYS A 335 -5.33 -35.74 18.19
C LYS A 335 -5.90 -36.92 17.38
N HIS A 336 -5.61 -36.98 16.07
CA HIS A 336 -6.16 -38.00 15.18
C HIS A 336 -5.26 -39.25 15.06
N VAL A 337 -3.99 -39.15 15.47
CA VAL A 337 -3.01 -40.26 15.42
C VAL A 337 -2.89 -40.99 16.77
N SER A 338 -3.40 -40.41 17.85
CA SER A 338 -3.58 -41.04 19.17
C SER A 338 -4.91 -41.75 19.29
#